data_AF-A0A8G1UQB4-F1
#
_entry.id   AF-A0A8G1UQB4-F1
#
_cell.length_a   1.000
_cell.length_b   1.000
_cell.length_c   1.000
_cell.angle_alpha   90.00
_cell.angle_beta   90.00
_cell.angle_gamma   90.00
#
_symmetry.space_group_name_H-M   'P 1'
#
loop_
_entity.id
_entity.type
_entity.pdbx_description
1 polymer ?
#
loop_
_entity_poly.entity_id
_entity_poly.type
_entity_poly.pdbx_seq_one_letter_code
_entity_poly.pdbx_strand_id
1 'polypeptide(L)'
;MGKVTLLGMSLPLVDPYGRGPASEKVGRPNHVLRPKGCPVPVSRMQSTPLPGIGVQYDLTTREHQHLSVIAHRDGTRTLNTYRREDPDACAHSLHLTEGETAALVDALTPTHHSPNLLHTSGLGLVAERIELSGSSYWNGRALGDTRMRTETGVSIVAVLRRTGAVPSPAPDFRLAGGDTLILIGTREGVDAAAVVLGRE
;
A
#
# COMPACT_ATOMS: atom_id res chain seq x y z
N MET A 1 -49.47 -8.63 38.13
CA MET A 1 -50.27 -7.39 38.21
C MET A 1 -49.47 -6.31 37.49
N GLY A 2 -49.91 -5.63 36.45
CA GLY A 2 -51.18 -5.62 35.74
C GLY A 2 -50.96 -5.27 34.27
N LYS A 3 -51.87 -5.80 33.43
CA LYS A 3 -52.11 -5.37 32.05
C LYS A 3 -52.90 -4.06 32.06
N VAL A 4 -52.78 -3.27 30.99
CA VAL A 4 -53.91 -2.50 30.44
C VAL A 4 -53.92 -2.69 28.92
N THR A 5 -55.12 -2.93 28.40
CA THR A 5 -55.48 -3.14 26.99
C THR A 5 -56.73 -2.29 26.73
N LEU A 6 -57.00 -2.07 25.42
CA LEU A 6 -58.29 -1.73 24.76
C LEU A 6 -58.47 -0.23 24.47
N LEU A 7 -59.02 0.22 23.33
CA LEU A 7 -59.79 -0.41 22.24
C LEU A 7 -59.86 0.60 21.06
N GLY A 8 -60.04 0.17 19.80
CA GLY A 8 -60.55 1.10 18.77
C GLY A 8 -60.27 0.76 17.30
N MET A 9 -61.10 -0.12 16.74
CA MET A 9 -61.14 -0.61 15.35
C MET A 9 -61.11 0.48 14.25
N SER A 10 -60.51 0.18 13.09
CA SER A 10 -61.23 -0.09 11.82
C SER A 10 -60.31 0.05 10.59
N LEU A 11 -60.23 -1.02 9.80
CA LEU A 11 -59.74 -0.99 8.42
C LEU A 11 -60.77 -0.30 7.50
N PRO A 12 -60.30 0.31 6.41
CA PRO A 12 -60.95 0.08 5.12
C PRO A 12 -60.00 -0.58 4.11
N LEU A 13 -60.58 -1.53 3.39
CA LEU A 13 -60.08 -2.21 2.19
C LEU A 13 -60.52 -1.40 0.94
N VAL A 14 -59.79 -1.58 -0.16
CA VAL A 14 -60.07 -1.22 -1.59
C VAL A 14 -59.59 0.18 -2.05
N ASP A 15 -59.03 0.39 -3.26
CA ASP A 15 -59.05 -0.37 -4.53
C ASP A 15 -57.83 0.00 -5.45
N PRO A 16 -57.67 -0.58 -6.66
CA PRO A 16 -56.38 -0.90 -7.28
C PRO A 16 -56.12 0.02 -8.50
N TYR A 17 -54.90 0.04 -9.02
CA TYR A 17 -54.63 0.58 -10.37
C TYR A 17 -55.03 2.05 -10.65
N GLY A 18 -54.21 3.00 -10.18
CA GLY A 18 -54.19 4.39 -10.67
C GLY A 18 -52.81 4.75 -11.25
N ARG A 19 -52.70 4.82 -12.57
CA ARG A 19 -51.45 5.14 -13.30
C ARG A 19 -51.07 6.64 -13.22
N GLY A 20 -49.81 6.88 -12.85
CA GLY A 20 -48.85 7.79 -13.48
C GLY A 20 -48.85 9.29 -13.09
N PRO A 21 -47.83 10.09 -13.51
CA PRO A 21 -46.61 9.72 -14.24
C PRO A 21 -45.28 10.29 -13.68
N ALA A 22 -44.18 9.72 -14.20
CA ALA A 22 -42.84 10.30 -14.41
C ALA A 22 -42.04 10.81 -13.19
N SER A 23 -41.20 9.93 -12.64
CA SER A 23 -40.01 10.36 -11.89
C SER A 23 -38.77 10.17 -12.76
N GLU A 24 -38.09 11.30 -12.94
CA GLU A 24 -36.83 11.57 -13.60
C GLU A 24 -35.78 10.46 -13.40
N LYS A 25 -35.17 10.02 -14.51
CA LYS A 25 -34.05 9.08 -14.52
C LYS A 25 -32.78 9.77 -14.03
N VAL A 26 -32.38 9.53 -12.79
CA VAL A 26 -30.99 9.71 -12.37
C VAL A 26 -30.27 8.38 -12.61
N GLY A 27 -29.39 8.38 -13.61
CA GLY A 27 -28.59 7.22 -14.02
C GLY A 27 -27.68 6.74 -12.89
N ARG A 28 -27.85 5.47 -12.51
CA ARG A 28 -26.88 4.74 -11.68
C ARG A 28 -25.66 4.41 -12.55
N PRO A 29 -24.42 4.63 -12.09
CA PRO A 29 -23.25 4.18 -12.84
C PRO A 29 -23.15 2.64 -12.80
N ASN A 30 -22.73 2.09 -13.94
CA ASN A 30 -22.69 0.68 -14.28
C ASN A 30 -22.02 -0.21 -13.22
N HIS A 31 -22.74 -1.25 -12.77
CA HIS A 31 -22.18 -2.40 -12.07
C HIS A 31 -21.33 -3.21 -13.06
N VAL A 32 -20.00 -3.14 -12.94
CA VAL A 32 -19.11 -4.03 -13.68
C VAL A 32 -19.07 -5.37 -12.92
N LEU A 33 -19.80 -6.36 -13.44
CA LEU A 33 -19.76 -7.74 -12.96
C LEU A 33 -18.33 -8.31 -13.09
N ARG A 34 -17.71 -8.70 -11.96
CA ARG A 34 -16.44 -9.43 -11.92
C ARG A 34 -16.67 -10.95 -11.96
N PRO A 35 -15.86 -11.73 -12.71
CA PRO A 35 -16.05 -13.18 -12.85
C PRO A 35 -15.68 -13.93 -11.57
N LYS A 36 -16.43 -15.00 -11.26
CA LYS A 36 -16.26 -15.84 -10.07
C LYS A 36 -15.17 -16.91 -10.25
N GLY A 37 -14.33 -17.05 -9.22
CA GLY A 37 -13.68 -18.31 -8.82
C GLY A 37 -12.26 -18.54 -9.35
N CYS A 38 -11.26 -18.24 -8.51
CA CYS A 38 -9.95 -18.90 -8.51
C CYS A 38 -9.47 -19.05 -7.05
N PRO A 39 -8.73 -20.12 -6.69
CA PRO A 39 -8.18 -20.31 -5.35
C PRO A 39 -7.15 -19.21 -5.07
N VAL A 40 -7.22 -18.55 -3.91
CA VAL A 40 -6.38 -17.37 -3.59
C VAL A 40 -5.08 -17.75 -2.86
N PRO A 41 -3.90 -17.71 -3.50
CA PRO A 41 -2.63 -17.60 -2.81
C PRO A 41 -2.37 -16.13 -2.46
N VAL A 42 -1.84 -15.87 -1.25
CA VAL A 42 -1.31 -14.61 -0.69
C VAL A 42 -2.06 -13.31 -1.05
N SER A 43 -2.71 -12.67 -0.07
CA SER A 43 -3.48 -11.42 -0.20
C SER A 43 -2.69 -10.30 -0.91
N ARG A 44 -2.75 -10.30 -2.24
CA ARG A 44 -2.16 -9.30 -3.11
C ARG A 44 -3.13 -8.13 -3.20
N MET A 45 -2.68 -6.95 -2.76
CA MET A 45 -3.45 -5.72 -2.93
C MET A 45 -3.61 -5.43 -4.43
N GLN A 46 -4.85 -5.28 -4.90
CA GLN A 46 -5.14 -4.93 -6.29
C GLN A 46 -5.36 -3.42 -6.39
N SER A 47 -4.78 -2.76 -7.40
CA SER A 47 -5.01 -1.34 -7.66
C SER A 47 -5.84 -1.11 -8.91
N THR A 48 -6.87 -0.28 -8.83
CA THR A 48 -7.74 0.12 -9.93
C THR A 48 -7.72 1.65 -10.06
N PRO A 49 -7.24 2.23 -11.18
CA PRO A 49 -7.31 3.67 -11.39
C PRO A 49 -8.78 4.11 -11.55
N LEU A 50 -9.17 5.20 -10.89
CA LEU A 50 -10.47 5.83 -10.99
C LEU A 50 -10.34 7.19 -11.69
N PRO A 51 -10.71 7.31 -12.98
CA PRO A 51 -10.58 8.55 -13.74
C PRO A 51 -11.26 9.73 -13.02
N GLY A 52 -10.50 10.82 -12.82
CA GLY A 52 -10.99 12.03 -12.15
C GLY A 52 -11.06 11.97 -10.61
N ILE A 53 -10.91 10.79 -10.00
CA ILE A 53 -11.07 10.60 -8.54
C ILE A 53 -9.72 10.25 -7.91
N GLY A 54 -9.00 9.26 -8.45
CA GLY A 54 -7.75 8.79 -7.83
C GLY A 54 -7.44 7.33 -8.13
N VAL A 55 -6.97 6.59 -7.13
CA VAL A 55 -6.67 5.15 -7.24
C VAL A 55 -7.37 4.41 -6.11
N GLN A 56 -8.10 3.35 -6.46
CA GLN A 56 -8.68 2.42 -5.50
C GLN A 56 -7.73 1.23 -5.29
N TYR A 57 -7.51 0.88 -4.04
CA TYR A 57 -6.75 -0.29 -3.64
C TYR A 57 -7.67 -1.27 -2.91
N ASP A 58 -7.75 -2.50 -3.39
CA ASP A 58 -8.62 -3.54 -2.84
C ASP A 58 -7.79 -4.63 -2.18
N LEU A 59 -8.19 -5.05 -0.98
CA LEU A 59 -7.58 -6.12 -0.21
C LEU A 59 -8.68 -7.05 0.30
N THR A 60 -8.48 -8.36 0.09
CA THR A 60 -9.25 -9.38 0.80
C THR A 60 -8.38 -10.02 1.87
N THR A 61 -8.82 -9.94 3.13
CA THR A 61 -8.10 -10.56 4.25
C THR A 61 -8.21 -12.08 4.21
N ARG A 62 -7.40 -12.76 5.02
CA ARG A 62 -7.53 -14.21 5.22
C ARG A 62 -8.89 -14.63 5.78
N GLU A 63 -9.58 -13.74 6.48
CA GLU A 63 -10.91 -13.98 7.04
C GLU A 63 -12.04 -13.71 6.04
N HIS A 64 -11.70 -13.52 4.75
CA HIS A 64 -12.63 -13.16 3.67
C HIS A 64 -13.32 -11.80 3.86
N GLN A 65 -12.71 -10.92 4.64
CA GLN A 65 -13.16 -9.53 4.79
C GLN A 65 -12.63 -8.72 3.60
N HIS A 66 -13.51 -8.03 2.89
CA HIS A 66 -13.12 -7.12 1.81
C HIS A 66 -12.95 -5.69 2.35
N LEU A 67 -11.84 -5.07 1.96
CA LEU A 67 -11.42 -3.73 2.33
C LEU A 67 -11.05 -2.98 1.04
N SER A 68 -11.49 -1.74 0.90
CA SER A 68 -10.99 -0.86 -0.16
C SER A 68 -10.50 0.48 0.39
N VAL A 69 -9.43 1.00 -0.20
CA VAL A 69 -8.89 2.33 0.08
C VAL A 69 -8.91 3.13 -1.21
N ILE A 70 -9.63 4.25 -1.25
CA ILE A 70 -9.56 5.19 -2.36
C ILE A 70 -8.64 6.32 -1.95
N ALA A 71 -7.49 6.43 -2.62
CA ALA A 71 -6.61 7.58 -2.53
C ALA A 71 -7.09 8.64 -3.52
N HIS A 72 -7.70 9.71 -3.02
CA HIS A 72 -8.19 10.81 -3.85
C HIS A 72 -7.04 11.72 -4.28
N ARG A 73 -7.25 12.45 -5.37
CA ARG A 73 -6.26 13.41 -5.89
C ARG A 73 -6.06 14.64 -5.01
N ASP A 74 -7.02 14.94 -4.15
CA ASP A 74 -6.98 16.05 -3.19
C ASP A 74 -6.20 15.72 -1.90
N GLY A 75 -5.61 14.53 -1.82
CA GLY A 75 -4.86 14.05 -0.66
C GLY A 75 -5.71 13.34 0.39
N THR A 76 -7.04 13.42 0.31
CA THR A 76 -7.93 12.68 1.20
C THR A 76 -7.96 11.19 0.85
N ARG A 77 -8.34 10.36 1.83
CA ARG A 77 -8.48 8.92 1.61
C ARG A 77 -9.83 8.44 2.10
N THR A 78 -10.42 7.49 1.40
CA THR A 78 -11.66 6.85 1.83
C THR A 78 -11.37 5.37 2.09
N LEU A 79 -11.51 4.94 3.33
CA LEU A 79 -11.39 3.54 3.73
C LEU A 79 -12.79 2.93 3.82
N ASN A 80 -13.06 1.92 3.00
CA ASN A 80 -14.29 1.16 3.03
C ASN A 80 -14.04 -0.25 3.56
N THR A 81 -14.96 -0.71 4.39
CA THR A 81 -15.09 -2.11 4.78
C THR A 81 -16.39 -2.64 4.18
N TYR A 82 -16.39 -3.86 3.66
CA TYR A 82 -17.60 -4.47 3.09
C TYR A 82 -18.09 -5.59 4.00
N ARG A 83 -19.38 -5.91 3.99
CA ARG A 83 -19.86 -7.05 4.80
C ARG A 83 -19.32 -8.36 4.24
N ARG A 84 -19.06 -9.32 5.11
CA ARG A 84 -18.64 -10.66 4.69
C ARG A 84 -19.76 -11.40 3.95
N GLU A 85 -21.01 -11.13 4.33
CA GLU A 85 -22.21 -11.76 3.77
C GLU A 85 -22.65 -11.10 2.45
N ASP A 86 -22.23 -9.86 2.20
CA ASP A 86 -22.53 -9.09 0.99
C ASP A 86 -21.32 -8.22 0.60
N PRO A 87 -20.45 -8.70 -0.30
CA PRO A 87 -19.24 -8.00 -0.73
C PRO A 87 -19.51 -6.73 -1.54
N ASP A 88 -20.77 -6.48 -1.96
CA ASP A 88 -21.19 -5.27 -2.64
C ASP A 88 -21.79 -4.24 -1.66
N ALA A 89 -22.17 -4.65 -0.44
CA ALA A 89 -22.63 -3.76 0.61
C ALA A 89 -21.47 -3.19 1.43
N CYS A 90 -21.19 -1.91 1.24
CA CYS A 90 -20.29 -1.15 2.12
C CYS A 90 -20.85 -1.16 3.55
N ALA A 91 -20.11 -1.75 4.48
CA ALA A 91 -20.45 -1.82 5.89
C ALA A 91 -20.14 -0.50 6.60
N HIS A 92 -18.95 0.04 6.35
CA HIS A 92 -18.50 1.33 6.87
C HIS A 92 -17.59 2.02 5.86
N SER A 93 -17.80 3.32 5.67
CA SER A 93 -16.93 4.21 4.90
C SER A 93 -16.39 5.28 5.84
N LEU A 94 -15.07 5.40 5.91
CA LEU A 94 -14.37 6.40 6.69
C LEU A 94 -13.62 7.33 5.75
N HIS A 95 -13.96 8.62 5.79
CA HIS A 95 -13.19 9.67 5.14
C HIS A 95 -12.08 10.11 6.08
N LEU A 96 -10.85 9.95 5.64
CA LEU A 96 -9.64 10.30 6.37
C LEU A 96 -9.01 11.52 5.72
N THR A 97 -8.72 12.52 6.53
CA THR A 97 -7.83 13.62 6.16
C THR A 97 -6.40 13.10 5.98
N GLU A 98 -5.54 13.93 5.39
CA GLU A 98 -4.11 13.62 5.26
C GLU A 98 -3.46 13.35 6.63
N GLY A 99 -3.76 14.18 7.64
CA GLY A 99 -3.22 14.03 8.99
C GLY A 99 -3.70 12.76 9.70
N GLU A 100 -5.00 12.45 9.62
CA GLU A 100 -5.55 11.21 10.21
C GLU A 100 -5.02 9.96 9.50
N THR A 101 -4.85 10.03 8.18
CA THR A 101 -4.21 8.97 7.42
C THR A 101 -2.79 8.73 7.91
N ALA A 102 -2.00 9.79 8.08
CA ALA A 102 -0.62 9.68 8.55
C ALA A 102 -0.55 9.02 9.94
N ALA A 103 -1.41 9.43 10.87
CA ALA A 103 -1.52 8.83 12.19
C ALA A 103 -1.93 7.34 12.13
N LEU A 104 -2.84 6.98 11.23
CA LEU A 104 -3.29 5.60 11.06
C LEU A 104 -2.19 4.72 10.44
N VAL A 105 -1.42 5.23 9.49
CA VAL A 105 -0.26 4.52 8.92
C VAL A 105 0.80 4.25 9.99
N ASP A 106 1.06 5.23 10.84
CA ASP A 106 1.99 5.09 11.96
C ASP A 106 1.51 4.01 12.95
N ALA A 107 0.23 4.05 13.32
CA ALA A 107 -0.37 3.05 14.20
C ALA A 107 -0.42 1.64 13.60
N LEU A 108 -0.66 1.50 12.29
CA LEU A 108 -0.64 0.22 11.57
C LEU A 108 0.77 -0.35 11.37
N THR A 109 1.81 0.47 11.59
CA THR A 109 3.22 0.07 11.48
C THR A 109 3.93 0.18 12.83
N PRO A 110 3.46 -0.49 13.91
CA PRO A 110 3.85 -0.12 15.28
C PRO A 110 5.30 -0.47 15.65
N THR A 111 6.04 -1.21 14.84
CA THR A 111 7.47 -1.45 15.05
C THR A 111 8.16 -1.73 13.71
N HIS A 112 8.64 -0.68 13.05
CA HIS A 112 9.90 -0.58 12.29
C HIS A 112 10.05 0.85 11.73
N HIS A 113 9.83 1.86 12.58
CA HIS A 113 10.32 3.21 12.30
C HIS A 113 11.80 3.28 12.72
N SER A 114 12.67 2.57 12.00
CA SER A 114 13.91 3.27 11.61
C SER A 114 13.40 4.39 10.72
N PRO A 115 13.68 5.68 11.01
CA PRO A 115 13.10 6.79 10.28
C PRO A 115 13.36 6.50 8.81
N ASN A 116 12.30 6.30 8.04
CA ASN A 116 12.43 6.08 6.62
C ASN A 116 12.81 7.45 6.07
N LEU A 117 14.12 7.71 6.11
CA LEU A 117 14.75 8.86 5.53
C LEU A 117 14.34 8.86 4.07
N LEU A 118 13.58 9.90 3.72
CA LEU A 118 13.15 10.27 2.39
C LEU A 118 11.89 9.54 1.91
N HIS A 119 10.77 10.26 1.98
CA HIS A 119 9.63 10.06 1.09
C HIS A 119 10.08 10.31 -0.35
N THR A 120 10.66 9.30 -0.98
CA THR A 120 11.18 9.39 -2.35
C THR A 120 10.11 9.22 -3.42
N SER A 121 8.85 9.00 -3.04
CA SER A 121 7.74 8.69 -3.96
C SER A 121 7.45 9.79 -4.99
N GLY A 122 7.90 11.03 -4.75
CA GLY A 122 7.81 12.14 -5.72
C GLY A 122 9.08 12.41 -6.52
N LEU A 123 10.22 11.81 -6.16
CA LEU A 123 11.54 12.08 -6.75
C LEU A 123 12.10 10.89 -7.55
N GLY A 124 11.39 9.76 -7.60
CA GLY A 124 11.84 8.56 -8.32
C GLY A 124 13.05 7.86 -7.68
N LEU A 125 13.38 8.19 -6.42
CA LEU A 125 14.46 7.57 -5.68
C LEU A 125 13.95 6.37 -4.88
N VAL A 126 14.83 5.44 -4.53
CA VAL A 126 14.56 4.28 -3.69
C VAL A 126 15.74 4.06 -2.76
N ALA A 127 15.47 3.53 -1.58
CA ALA A 127 16.49 3.07 -0.65
C ALA A 127 16.43 1.53 -0.58
N GLU A 128 17.55 0.87 -0.81
CA GLU A 128 17.62 -0.59 -0.86
C GLU A 128 18.79 -1.13 -0.03
N ARG A 129 18.65 -2.37 0.44
CA ARG A 129 19.67 -3.09 1.19
C ARG A 129 20.19 -4.23 0.33
N ILE A 130 21.48 -4.23 0.04
CA ILE A 130 22.14 -5.29 -0.73
C ILE A 130 23.19 -5.96 0.13
N GLU A 131 23.08 -7.27 0.28
CA GLU A 131 24.10 -8.08 0.95
C GLU A 131 25.23 -8.41 -0.04
N LEU A 132 26.46 -8.17 0.39
CA LEU A 132 27.65 -8.52 -0.38
C LEU A 132 28.01 -9.99 -0.10
N SER A 133 27.92 -10.84 -1.12
CA SER A 133 28.33 -12.24 -0.97
C SER A 133 29.81 -12.36 -0.58
N GLY A 134 30.16 -13.39 0.20
CA GLY A 134 31.55 -13.75 0.48
C GLY A 134 32.36 -14.15 -0.75
N SER A 135 31.68 -14.62 -1.81
CA SER A 135 32.25 -14.92 -3.13
C SER A 135 32.35 -13.70 -4.03
N SER A 136 31.85 -12.53 -3.63
CA SER A 136 31.89 -11.33 -4.46
C SER A 136 33.33 -10.90 -4.74
N TYR A 137 33.59 -10.49 -5.98
CA TYR A 137 34.82 -9.87 -6.46
C TYR A 137 35.27 -8.69 -5.59
N TRP A 138 34.31 -8.01 -4.94
CA TRP A 138 34.56 -6.84 -4.10
C TRP A 138 34.97 -7.18 -2.67
N ASN A 139 34.95 -8.46 -2.29
CA ASN A 139 35.40 -8.89 -0.97
C ASN A 139 36.88 -8.52 -0.76
N GLY A 140 37.16 -7.74 0.27
CA GLY A 140 38.49 -7.21 0.59
C GLY A 140 38.92 -5.96 -0.19
N ARG A 141 38.12 -5.47 -1.15
CA ARG A 141 38.42 -4.28 -1.96
C ARG A 141 37.89 -3.00 -1.35
N ALA A 142 38.40 -1.86 -1.81
CA ALA A 142 37.95 -0.56 -1.35
C ALA A 142 36.60 -0.18 -1.99
N LEU A 143 35.75 0.50 -1.23
CA LEU A 143 34.45 0.97 -1.70
C LEU A 143 34.57 1.87 -2.93
N GLY A 144 35.59 2.72 -2.99
CA GLY A 144 35.87 3.62 -4.10
C GLY A 144 36.17 2.90 -5.41
N ASP A 145 36.68 1.66 -5.36
CA ASP A 145 36.98 0.87 -6.56
C ASP A 145 35.72 0.47 -7.32
N THR A 146 34.57 0.39 -6.61
CA THR A 146 33.27 0.11 -7.22
C THR A 146 32.78 1.23 -8.12
N ARG A 147 33.26 2.46 -7.90
CA ARG A 147 32.78 3.69 -8.55
C ARG A 147 31.25 3.83 -8.56
N MET A 148 30.56 3.29 -7.54
CA MET A 148 29.09 3.19 -7.50
C MET A 148 28.37 4.45 -7.98
N ARG A 149 28.72 5.61 -7.41
CA ARG A 149 28.05 6.87 -7.75
C ARG A 149 28.25 7.28 -9.20
N THR A 150 29.44 7.07 -9.75
CA THR A 150 29.78 7.49 -11.11
C THR A 150 29.21 6.53 -12.16
N GLU A 151 29.23 5.23 -11.88
CA GLU A 151 28.79 4.19 -12.82
C GLU A 151 27.28 3.96 -12.78
N THR A 152 26.64 4.10 -11.61
CA THR A 152 25.23 3.72 -11.41
C THR A 152 24.33 4.87 -10.95
N GLY A 153 24.90 6.01 -10.56
CA GLY A 153 24.15 7.12 -9.95
C GLY A 153 23.71 6.87 -8.51
N VAL A 154 24.04 5.72 -7.93
CA VAL A 154 23.67 5.33 -6.55
C VAL A 154 24.71 5.79 -5.55
N SER A 155 24.26 6.22 -4.37
CA SER A 155 25.11 6.51 -3.23
C SER A 155 24.96 5.45 -2.15
N ILE A 156 26.10 4.97 -1.63
CA ILE A 156 26.14 4.13 -0.43
C ILE A 156 26.15 5.05 0.78
N VAL A 157 25.10 4.99 1.59
CA VAL A 157 24.94 5.86 2.77
C VAL A 157 25.35 5.20 4.07
N ALA A 158 25.37 3.86 4.11
CA ALA A 158 25.83 3.10 5.26
C ALA A 158 26.25 1.68 4.86
N VAL A 159 27.13 1.08 5.66
CA VAL A 159 27.45 -0.36 5.62
C VAL A 159 27.14 -0.96 6.99
N LEU A 160 26.36 -2.04 7.01
CA LEU A 160 26.04 -2.79 8.21
C LEU A 160 26.92 -4.04 8.27
N ARG A 161 27.62 -4.19 9.40
CA ARG A 161 28.43 -5.37 9.71
C ARG A 161 27.98 -5.96 11.05
N ARG A 162 28.39 -7.18 11.34
CA ARG A 162 28.17 -7.83 12.67
C ARG A 162 28.66 -6.98 13.85
N THR A 163 29.67 -6.12 13.62
CA THR A 163 30.25 -5.23 14.63
C THR A 163 29.48 -3.92 14.82
N GLY A 164 28.51 -3.60 13.96
CA GLY A 164 27.74 -2.36 14.01
C GLY A 164 27.53 -1.72 12.63
N ALA A 165 26.81 -0.59 12.63
CA ALA A 165 26.59 0.23 11.45
C ALA A 165 27.71 1.26 11.27
N VAL A 166 28.24 1.35 10.04
CA VAL A 166 29.20 2.37 9.62
C VAL A 166 28.47 3.37 8.72
N PRO A 167 28.05 4.53 9.26
CA PRO A 167 27.42 5.57 8.44
C PRO A 167 28.47 6.25 7.55
N SER A 168 28.05 6.68 6.37
CA SER A 168 28.87 7.46 5.41
C SER A 168 30.28 6.88 5.23
N PRO A 169 30.40 5.62 4.77
CA PRO A 169 31.69 4.98 4.57
C PRO A 169 32.55 5.78 3.60
N ALA A 170 33.82 5.99 3.97
CA ALA A 170 34.78 6.66 3.11
C ALA A 170 35.16 5.77 1.91
N PRO A 171 35.67 6.33 0.79
CA PRO A 171 36.03 5.55 -0.40
C PRO A 171 37.11 4.49 -0.15
N ASP A 172 37.95 4.65 0.87
CA ASP A 172 38.97 3.69 1.31
C ASP A 172 38.41 2.58 2.22
N PHE A 173 37.12 2.63 2.57
CA PHE A 173 36.45 1.59 3.35
C PHE A 173 36.55 0.23 2.64
N ARG A 174 37.01 -0.79 3.37
CA ARG A 174 37.13 -2.15 2.82
C ARG A 174 35.85 -2.94 3.01
N LEU A 175 35.29 -3.34 1.87
CA LEU A 175 34.16 -4.24 1.79
C LEU A 175 34.56 -5.64 2.23
N ALA A 176 33.66 -6.31 2.94
CA ALA A 176 33.83 -7.69 3.35
C ALA A 176 32.58 -8.49 2.99
N GLY A 177 32.77 -9.78 2.69
CA GLY A 177 31.67 -10.73 2.56
C GLY A 177 30.77 -10.71 3.79
N GLY A 178 29.46 -10.65 3.57
CA GLY A 178 28.42 -10.52 4.60
C GLY A 178 28.15 -9.08 5.04
N ASP A 179 28.81 -8.08 4.46
CA ASP A 179 28.43 -6.68 4.65
C ASP A 179 27.08 -6.42 3.97
N THR A 180 26.19 -5.67 4.63
CA THR A 180 24.96 -5.18 4.00
C THR A 180 25.13 -3.69 3.68
N LEU A 181 25.07 -3.34 2.40
CA LEU A 181 25.16 -1.96 1.93
C LEU A 181 23.77 -1.34 1.87
N ILE A 182 23.65 -0.11 2.37
CA ILE A 182 22.44 0.71 2.24
C ILE A 182 22.66 1.69 1.09
N LEU A 183 21.87 1.52 0.04
CA LEU A 183 21.94 2.26 -1.21
C LEU A 183 20.80 3.25 -1.33
N ILE A 184 21.06 4.42 -1.91
CA ILE A 184 20.04 5.39 -2.31
C ILE A 184 20.31 5.83 -3.75
N GLY A 185 19.32 5.71 -4.62
CA GLY A 185 19.38 6.10 -6.04
C GLY A 185 18.05 5.88 -6.75
N THR A 186 17.99 5.97 -8.09
CA THR A 186 16.78 5.55 -8.83
C THR A 186 16.65 4.02 -8.82
N ARG A 187 15.48 3.48 -9.18
CA ARG A 187 15.29 2.03 -9.29
C ARG A 187 16.31 1.42 -10.25
N GLU A 188 16.50 2.03 -11.41
CA GLU A 188 17.42 1.57 -12.45
C GLU A 188 18.88 1.63 -11.96
N GLY A 189 19.24 2.67 -11.22
CA GLY A 189 20.58 2.79 -10.63
C GLY A 189 20.84 1.70 -9.59
N VAL A 190 19.85 1.41 -8.74
CA VAL A 190 19.97 0.37 -7.71
C VAL A 190 20.06 -1.02 -8.35
N ASP A 191 19.28 -1.30 -9.40
CA ASP A 191 19.38 -2.55 -10.14
C ASP A 191 20.78 -2.71 -10.78
N ALA A 192 21.34 -1.64 -11.36
CA ALA A 192 22.70 -1.63 -11.90
C ALA A 192 23.76 -1.83 -10.80
N ALA A 193 23.59 -1.21 -9.63
CA ALA A 193 24.46 -1.39 -8.48
C ALA A 193 24.44 -2.84 -7.98
N ALA A 194 23.27 -3.49 -7.96
CA ALA A 194 23.14 -4.90 -7.60
C ALA A 194 23.95 -5.80 -8.53
N VAL A 195 23.91 -5.55 -9.85
CA VAL A 195 24.71 -6.28 -10.83
C VAL A 195 26.21 -6.09 -10.59
N VAL A 196 26.65 -4.87 -10.33
CA VAL A 196 28.07 -4.60 -10.06
C VAL A 196 28.52 -5.30 -8.77
N LEU A 197 27.75 -5.21 -7.69
CA LEU A 197 28.08 -5.83 -6.39
C LEU A 197 27.99 -7.37 -6.42
N GLY A 198 27.11 -7.92 -7.26
CA GLY A 198 26.93 -9.36 -7.48
C GLY A 198 27.97 -10.01 -8.38
N ARG A 199 28.98 -9.27 -8.85
CA ARG A 199 30.10 -9.83 -9.60
C ARG A 199 30.92 -10.77 -8.72
N GLU A 200 31.17 -11.99 -9.19
CA GLU A 200 32.05 -13.01 -8.57
C GLU A 200 33.36 -13.14 -9.34
#